data_AF-A0A0F9S4F0-F1
#
_entry.id   AF-A0A0F9S4F0-F1
#
_cell.length_a   1.000
_cell.length_b   1.000
_cell.length_c   1.000
_cell.angle_alpha   90.00
_cell.angle_beta   90.00
_cell.angle_gamma   90.00
#
_symmetry.space_group_name_H-M   'P 1'
#
loop_
_entity.id
_entity.type
_entity.pdbx_description
1 polymer ?
#
loop_
_entity_poly.entity_id
_entity_poly.type
_entity_poly.pdbx_seq_one_letter_code
_entity_poly.pdbx_strand_id
1 'polypeptide(L)' 'MATDEITKNRQTQAALINKSTLQNAIFNSANFSSIATDAHGVIQIFNVGAERMLGYSATEVMNKITPANISDTQEIYE' A
#
# COMPACT_ATOMS: atom_id res chain seq x y z
N MET A 1 -36.94 -9.22 -11.89
CA MET A 1 -36.92 -8.64 -10.52
C MET A 1 -35.90 -9.34 -9.63
N ALA A 2 -36.08 -10.59 -9.18
CA ALA A 2 -35.08 -11.27 -8.31
C ALA A 2 -33.73 -11.58 -9.01
N THR A 3 -33.74 -11.89 -10.31
CA THR A 3 -32.54 -12.17 -11.11
C THR A 3 -31.67 -10.94 -11.36
N ASP A 4 -32.27 -9.74 -11.40
CA ASP A 4 -31.57 -8.48 -11.65
C ASP A 4 -30.79 -8.03 -10.40
N GLU A 5 -31.37 -8.21 -9.22
CA GLU A 5 -30.69 -7.96 -7.93
C GLU A 5 -29.52 -8.91 -7.71
N ILE A 6 -29.69 -10.20 -8.02
CA ILE A 6 -28.61 -11.20 -7.92
C ILE A 6 -27.46 -10.84 -8.87
N THR A 7 -27.77 -10.39 -10.08
CA THR A 7 -26.77 -10.01 -11.09
C THR A 7 -26.00 -8.77 -10.65
N LYS A 8 -26.70 -7.75 -10.13
CA LYS A 8 -26.07 -6.52 -9.61
C LYS A 8 -25.14 -6.80 -8.42
N ASN A 9 -25.58 -7.62 -7.47
CA ASN A 9 -24.75 -8.00 -6.33
C ASN A 9 -23.47 -8.76 -6.76
N ARG A 10 -23.60 -9.69 -7.72
CA ARG A 10 -22.46 -10.44 -8.27
C ARG A 10 -21.45 -9.52 -8.98
N GLN A 11 -21.91 -8.51 -9.71
CA GLN A 11 -21.05 -7.50 -10.33
C GLN A 11 -20.33 -6.62 -9.30
N THR A 12 -21.02 -6.19 -8.24
CA THR A 12 -20.38 -5.44 -7.15
C THR A 12 -19.30 -6.26 -6.45
N GLN A 13 -19.58 -7.54 -6.15
CA GLN A 13 -18.58 -8.43 -5.56
C GLN A 13 -17.38 -8.65 -6.49
N ALA A 14 -17.61 -8.90 -7.79
CA ALA A 14 -16.53 -9.07 -8.75
C ALA A 14 -15.65 -7.80 -8.87
N ALA A 15 -16.26 -6.61 -8.86
CA ALA A 15 -15.53 -5.35 -8.87
C ALA A 15 -14.69 -5.15 -7.60
N LEU A 16 -15.23 -5.51 -6.42
CA LEU A 16 -14.50 -5.46 -5.15
C LEU A 16 -13.29 -6.42 -5.14
N ILE A 17 -13.49 -7.65 -5.62
CA ILE A 17 -12.43 -8.65 -5.74
C ILE A 17 -11.33 -8.15 -6.69
N ASN A 18 -11.70 -7.68 -7.89
CA ASN A 18 -10.73 -7.17 -8.86
C ASN A 18 -9.93 -5.99 -8.30
N LYS A 19 -10.57 -5.08 -7.57
CA LYS A 19 -9.90 -3.95 -6.90
C LYS A 19 -8.95 -4.43 -5.79
N SER A 20 -9.32 -5.47 -5.05
CA SER A 20 -8.45 -6.10 -4.04
C SER A 20 -7.24 -6.76 -4.69
N THR A 21 -7.43 -7.52 -5.76
CA THR A 21 -6.35 -8.19 -6.47
C THR A 21 -5.34 -7.20 -7.04
N LEU A 22 -5.82 -6.12 -7.67
CA LEU A 22 -4.92 -5.09 -8.21
C LEU A 22 -4.13 -4.38 -7.10
N GLN A 23 -4.80 -3.98 -6.01
CA GLN A 23 -4.10 -3.38 -4.86
C GLN A 23 -3.03 -4.33 -4.30
N ASN A 24 -3.36 -5.60 -4.11
CA ASN A 24 -2.41 -6.60 -3.63
C ASN A 24 -1.25 -6.80 -4.62
N ALA A 25 -1.50 -6.76 -5.93
CA ALA A 25 -0.45 -6.88 -6.93
C ALA A 25 0.51 -5.68 -6.88
N ILE A 26 -0.01 -4.47 -6.70
CA ILE A 26 0.80 -3.26 -6.57
C ILE A 26 1.58 -3.28 -5.26
N PHE A 27 0.90 -3.53 -4.14
CA PHE A 27 1.53 -3.54 -2.82
C PHE A 27 2.45 -4.72 -2.59
N ASN A 28 2.36 -5.84 -3.32
CA ASN A 28 3.33 -6.92 -3.19
C ASN A 28 4.35 -6.96 -4.34
N SER A 29 4.27 -6.02 -5.28
CA SER A 29 5.24 -5.91 -6.36
C SER A 29 6.60 -5.49 -5.80
N ALA A 30 7.65 -6.24 -6.16
CA ALA A 30 9.03 -5.83 -5.92
C ALA A 30 9.55 -4.80 -6.95
N ASN A 31 8.79 -4.53 -8.01
CA ASN A 31 9.16 -3.59 -9.06
C ASN A 31 8.84 -2.13 -8.69
N PHE A 32 7.99 -1.91 -7.68
CA PHE A 32 7.62 -0.58 -7.22
C PHE A 32 7.79 -0.50 -5.70
N SER A 33 8.43 0.57 -5.25
CA SER A 33 8.43 0.92 -3.83
C SER A 33 7.14 1.65 -3.50
N SER A 34 6.45 1.22 -2.45
CA SER A 34 5.20 1.85 -2.00
C SER A 34 5.20 1.97 -0.48
N ILE A 35 4.95 3.19 -0.03
CA ILE A 35 4.80 3.55 1.37
C ILE A 35 3.46 4.25 1.52
N ALA A 36 2.66 3.84 2.50
CA ALA A 36 1.46 4.56 2.89
C ALA A 36 1.51 4.89 4.37
N THR A 37 1.00 6.06 4.75
CA THR A 37 0.98 6.53 6.13
C THR A 37 -0.44 6.72 6.64
N ASP A 38 -0.60 6.74 7.96
CA ASP A 38 -1.79 7.27 8.59
C ASP A 38 -1.84 8.81 8.52
N ALA A 39 -2.86 9.39 9.14
CA ALA A 39 -3.05 10.85 9.20
C ALA A 39 -1.97 11.58 10.00
N HIS A 40 -1.19 10.88 10.82
CA HIS A 40 -0.06 11.41 11.58
C HIS A 40 1.28 11.18 10.90
N GLY A 41 1.29 10.57 9.71
CA GLY A 41 2.51 10.28 8.95
C GLY A 41 3.23 9.00 9.37
N VAL A 42 2.65 8.19 10.26
CA VAL A 42 3.23 6.90 10.68
C VAL A 42 3.04 5.88 9.55
N ILE A 43 4.09 5.14 9.22
CA ILE A 43 4.09 4.16 8.13
C ILE A 43 3.14 3.00 8.45
N GLN A 44 2.12 2.81 7.63
CA GLN A 44 1.14 1.72 7.73
C GLN A 44 1.32 0.63 6.67
N ILE A 45 1.93 0.97 5.53
CA ILE A 45 2.27 0.01 4.48
C ILE A 45 3.72 0.25 4.09
N PHE A 46 4.49 -0.82 4.02
CA PHE A 46 5.87 -0.82 3.54
C PHE A 46 6.11 -2.11 2.77
N ASN A 47 6.10 -2.04 1.44
CA ASN A 47 6.17 -3.24 0.62
C ASN A 47 7.59 -3.75 0.37
N VAL A 48 7.68 -4.97 -0.17
CA VAL A 48 8.96 -5.60 -0.55
C VAL A 48 9.81 -4.76 -1.50
N GLY A 49 9.19 -3.96 -2.38
CA GLY A 49 9.90 -2.99 -3.21
C GLY A 49 10.58 -1.90 -2.38
N ALA A 50 9.86 -1.32 -1.42
CA ALA A 50 10.38 -0.31 -0.50
C ALA A 50 11.45 -0.89 0.43
N GLU A 51 11.27 -2.13 0.91
CA GLU A 51 12.29 -2.84 1.69
C GLU A 51 13.59 -2.99 0.90
N ARG A 52 13.49 -3.43 -0.36
CA ARG A 52 14.65 -3.60 -1.24
C ARG A 52 15.32 -2.27 -1.59
N MET A 53 14.54 -1.23 -1.81
CA MET A 53 15.05 0.08 -2.22
C MET A 53 15.72 0.83 -1.06
N LEU A 54 15.11 0.82 0.12
CA LEU A 54 15.54 1.64 1.26
C LEU A 54 16.37 0.84 2.28
N GLY A 55 16.41 -0.49 2.18
CA GLY A 55 17.25 -1.34 3.04
C GLY A 55 16.70 -1.59 4.44
N TYR A 56 15.46 -1.21 4.71
CA TYR A 56 14.76 -1.48 5.96
C TYR A 56 13.75 -2.61 5.76
N SER A 57 13.52 -3.44 6.78
CA SER A 57 12.38 -4.36 6.78
C SER A 57 11.10 -3.64 7.24
N ALA A 58 9.97 -4.13 6.77
CA ALA A 58 8.65 -3.71 7.21
C ALA A 58 8.49 -3.79 8.73
N THR A 59 9.13 -4.80 9.36
CA THR A 59 9.07 -4.98 10.82
C THR A 59 9.82 -3.89 11.60
N GLU A 60 10.81 -3.23 10.99
CA GLU A 60 11.56 -2.15 11.62
C GLU A 60 10.79 -0.83 11.60
N VAL A 61 9.96 -0.61 10.57
CA VAL A 61 9.40 0.72 10.27
C VAL A 61 7.87 0.82 10.44
N MET A 62 7.12 -0.25 10.15
CA MET A 62 5.66 -0.21 10.19
C MET A 62 5.11 0.04 11.59
N ASN A 63 4.13 0.94 11.69
CA ASN A 63 3.47 1.42 12.92
C ASN A 63 4.42 2.05 13.94
N LYS A 64 5.63 2.44 13.54
CA LYS A 64 6.69 2.90 14.47
C LYS A 64 7.22 4.28 14.14
N ILE A 65 7.50 4.53 12.86
CA ILE A 65 8.19 5.73 12.42
C ILE A 65 7.50 6.35 11.20
N THR A 66 7.93 7.55 10.84
CA THR A 66 7.50 8.27 9.63
C THR A 66 8.56 8.14 8.54
N PRO A 67 8.23 8.39 7.26
CA PRO A 67 9.23 8.39 6.18
C PRO A 67 10.42 9.33 6.46
N ALA A 68 10.19 10.47 7.13
CA ALA A 68 11.25 11.41 7.47
C ALA A 68 12.33 10.83 8.40
N ASN A 69 12.05 9.73 9.12
CA ASN A 69 13.03 9.07 9.98
C ASN A 69 14.05 8.22 9.21
N ILE A 70 13.78 7.90 7.95
CA ILE A 70 14.63 7.07 7.07
C ILE A 70 15.09 7.83 5.82
N SER A 71 14.73 9.11 5.68
CA SER A 71 15.17 10.00 4.62
C SER A 71 16.37 10.85 5.06
N ASP A 72 17.16 11.31 4.10
CA ASP A 72 18.18 12.30 4.37
C ASP A 72 17.53 13.67 4.59
N THR A 73 17.79 14.30 5.73
CA THR A 73 17.30 15.65 6.04
C THR A 73 17.75 16.73 5.05
N GLN A 74 18.81 16.48 4.28
CA GLN A 74 19.29 17.41 3.24
C GLN A 74 18.52 17.28 1.91
N GLU A 75 17.76 16.20 1.70
CA GLU A 75 16.99 15.95 0.47
C GLU A 75 15.90 17.00 0.22
N ILE A 76 15.46 17.71 1.26
CA ILE A 76 14.34 18.68 1.19
C ILE A 76 14.78 20.06 0.65
N TYR A 77 16.09 20.27 0.39
CA TYR A 77 16.62 21.57 -0.03
C TYR A 77 16.90 21.70 -1.56
N GLU A 78 16.41 20.79 -2.39
CA GLU A 78 16.40 20.92 -3.87
C GLU A 78 15.09 21.54 -4.42
#